data_AF-A0A2V9FPD4-F1
#
_entry.id   AF-A0A2V9FPD4-F1
#
_cell.length_a   1.000
_cell.length_b   1.000
_cell.length_c   1.000
_cell.angle_alpha   90.00
_cell.angle_beta   90.00
_cell.angle_gamma   90.00
#
_symmetry.space_group_name_H-M   'P 1'
#
loop_
_entity.id
_entity.type
_entity.pdbx_description
1 polymer ?
#
loop_
_entity_poly.entity_id
_entity_poly.type
_entity_poly.pdbx_seq_one_letter_code
_entity_poly.pdbx_strand_id
1 'polypeptide(L)' 'MSLNIKDPEAHKLAQELARETGESMTSAVIQAIRERLEAVLRRRKRDAMRAAIMAIGRRGASLY' A
#
# COMPACT_ATOMS: atom_id res chain seq x y z
N MET A 1 18.37 -4.05 11.18
CA MET A 1 18.87 -3.70 9.82
C MET A 1 18.34 -2.31 9.48
N SER A 2 19.20 -1.37 9.09
CA SER A 2 18.81 0.00 8.73
C SER A 2 18.48 0.10 7.24
N LEU A 3 17.32 0.65 6.92
CA LEU A 3 16.94 0.99 5.55
C LEU A 3 17.70 2.27 5.16
N ASN A 4 18.78 2.15 4.38
CA ASN A 4 19.54 3.31 3.93
C ASN A 4 18.99 3.83 2.59
N ILE A 5 18.05 4.76 2.65
CA ILE A 5 17.55 5.47 1.47
C ILE A 5 18.44 6.70 1.27
N LYS A 6 19.43 6.62 0.37
CA LYS A 6 20.30 7.74 -0.03
C LYS A 6 19.69 8.61 -1.14
N ASP A 7 18.37 8.65 -1.20
CA ASP A 7 17.67 9.44 -2.18
C ASP A 7 17.34 10.82 -1.58
N PRO A 8 17.81 11.93 -2.17
CA PRO A 8 17.60 13.28 -1.64
C PRO A 8 16.13 13.73 -1.73
N GLU A 9 15.34 13.18 -2.64
CA GLU A 9 13.90 13.45 -2.74
C GLU A 9 13.16 12.75 -1.60
N ALA A 10 13.48 11.48 -1.32
CA ALA A 10 12.90 10.76 -0.19
C ALA A 10 13.18 11.45 1.15
N HIS A 11 14.38 12.03 1.33
CA HIS A 11 14.71 12.80 2.52
C HIS A 11 13.85 14.08 2.64
N LYS A 12 13.70 14.84 1.55
CA LYS A 12 12.85 16.03 1.51
C LYS A 12 11.39 15.71 1.83
N LEU A 13 10.84 14.68 1.18
CA LEU A 13 9.47 14.23 1.41
C LEU A 13 9.25 13.76 2.85
N ALA A 14 10.21 13.03 3.43
CA ALA A 14 10.16 12.61 4.82
C ALA A 14 10.21 13.80 5.79
N GLN A 15 11.02 14.81 5.49
CA GLN A 15 11.13 16.02 6.30
C GLN A 15 9.85 16.86 6.23
N GLU A 16 9.30 17.04 5.03
CA GLU A 16 8.05 17.77 4.83
C GLU A 16 6.89 17.06 5.53
N LEU A 17 6.75 15.75 5.32
CA LEU A 17 5.71 14.96 5.98
C LEU A 17 5.79 15.07 7.51
N ALA A 18 6.99 14.93 8.09
CA ALA A 18 7.19 15.08 9.53
C ALA A 18 6.81 16.47 10.04
N ARG A 19 7.12 17.52 9.27
CA ARG A 19 6.76 18.90 9.62
C ARG A 19 5.25 19.10 9.60
N GLU A 20 4.57 18.59 8.58
CA GLU A 20 3.12 18.73 8.43
C GLU A 20 2.35 17.88 9.45
N THR A 21 2.85 16.70 9.83
CA THR A 21 2.21 15.83 10.83
C THR A 21 2.60 16.15 12.27
N GLY A 22 3.67 16.92 12.49
CA GLY A 22 4.24 17.18 13.82
C GLY A 22 4.93 15.97 14.45
N GLU A 23 5.28 14.97 13.65
CA GLU A 23 5.91 13.73 14.09
C GLU A 23 7.42 13.73 13.81
N SER A 24 8.15 12.74 14.34
CA SER A 24 9.53 12.50 13.92
C SER A 24 9.59 12.01 12.47
N MET A 25 10.66 12.32 11.73
CA MET A 25 10.88 11.79 10.37
C MET A 25 10.76 10.26 10.32
N THR A 26 11.27 9.56 11.32
CA THR A 26 11.17 8.10 11.41
C THR A 26 9.72 7.65 11.53
N SER A 27 8.94 8.27 12.43
CA SER A 27 7.52 7.94 12.63
C SER A 27 6.71 8.22 11.36
N ALA A 28 6.88 9.41 10.78
CA ALA A 28 6.20 9.84 9.57
C ALA A 28 6.46 8.88 8.40
N VAL A 29 7.72 8.46 8.20
CA VAL A 29 8.09 7.51 7.13
C VAL A 29 7.52 6.12 7.40
N ILE A 30 7.60 5.61 8.63
CA ILE A 30 7.04 4.30 8.99
C ILE A 30 5.53 4.29 8.73
N GLN A 31 4.84 5.35 9.13
CA GLN A 31 3.40 5.47 8.98
C GLN A 31 2.99 5.56 7.51
N ALA A 32 3.65 6.41 6.71
CA ALA A 32 3.41 6.50 5.27
C ALA A 32 3.62 5.17 4.54
N ILE A 33 4.69 4.44 4.89
CA ILE A 33 4.96 3.11 4.32
C ILE A 33 3.86 2.13 4.71
N ARG A 34 3.45 2.12 5.99
CA ARG A 34 2.40 1.23 6.49
C ARG A 34 1.07 1.48 5.80
N GLU A 35 0.65 2.74 5.68
CA GLU A 35 -0.59 3.13 5.01
C GLU A 35 -0.57 2.74 3.53
N ARG A 36 0.55 2.99 2.84
CA ARG A 36 0.70 2.62 1.44
C ARG A 36 0.65 1.11 1.25
N LEU A 37 1.36 0.36 2.09
CA LEU A 37 1.38 -1.09 2.04
C LEU A 37 -0.02 -1.67 2.29
N GLU A 38 -0.74 -1.14 3.28
CA GLU A 38 -2.08 -1.59 3.59
C GLU A 38 -3.05 -1.32 2.42
N ALA A 39 -2.97 -0.14 1.79
CA ALA A 39 -3.75 0.17 0.61
C ALA A 39 -3.48 -0.81 -0.56
N VAL A 40 -2.21 -1.14 -0.80
CA VAL A 40 -1.81 -2.13 -1.82
C VAL A 40 -2.35 -3.52 -1.50
N LEU A 41 -2.21 -3.97 -0.24
CA LEU A 41 -2.70 -5.29 0.19
C LEU A 41 -4.23 -5.39 0.09
N ARG A 42 -4.96 -4.36 0.53
CA ARG A 42 -6.42 -4.31 0.40
C ARG A 42 -6.85 -4.36 -1.06
N ARG A 43 -6.17 -3.64 -1.96
CA ARG A 43 -6.45 -3.70 -3.40
C ARG A 43 -6.24 -5.11 -3.94
N ARG A 44 -5.10 -5.73 -3.65
CA ARG A 44 -4.79 -7.11 -4.07
C ARG A 44 -5.85 -8.11 -3.60
N LYS A 45 -6.31 -8.00 -2.36
CA LYS A 45 -7.37 -8.86 -1.81
C LYS A 45 -8.71 -8.66 -2.54
N ARG A 46 -9.11 -7.42 -2.84
CA ARG A 46 -10.32 -7.15 -3.61
C ARG A 46 -10.24 -7.70 -5.03
N ASP A 47 -9.10 -7.56 -5.69
CA ASP A 47 -8.92 -8.06 -7.05
C ASP A 47 -8.94 -9.59 -7.09
N ALA A 48 -8.33 -10.25 -6.11
CA ALA A 48 -8.43 -11.71 -5.95
C ALA A 48 -9.88 -12.17 -5.71
N MET A 49 -10.63 -11.47 -4.85
CA MET A 49 -12.05 -11.76 -4.60
C MET A 49 -12.88 -11.61 -5.88
N ARG A 50 -12.68 -10.51 -6.62
CA ARG A 50 -13.37 -10.28 -7.91
C ARG A 50 -13.07 -11.40 -8.91
N ALA A 51 -11.81 -11.82 -9.02
CA ALA A 51 -11.42 -12.92 -9.89
C ALA A 51 -12.11 -14.24 -9.50
N ALA A 52 -12.21 -14.53 -8.19
CA ALA A 52 -12.89 -15.71 -7.68
C ALA A 52 -14.39 -15.71 -8.01
N ILE A 53 -15.08 -14.57 -7.81
CA ILE A 53 -16.50 -14.41 -8.16
C ILE A 53 -16.71 -14.63 -9.67
N MET A 54 -15.89 -14.01 -10.51
CA MET A 54 -15.98 -14.18 -11.96
C MET A 54 -15.73 -15.64 -12.40
N ALA A 55 -14.83 -16.35 -11.72
CA ALA A 55 -14.59 -17.76 -12.00
C ALA A 55 -15.78 -18.65 -11.60
N ILE A 56 -16.52 -18.31 -10.54
CA ILE A 56 -17.77 -18.99 -10.19
C ILE A 56 -18.84 -18.70 -11.25
N GLY A 57 -19.03 -17.43 -11.63
CA GLY A 57 -20.00 -17.05 -12.66
C GLY A 57 -19.77 -17.74 -14.00
N ARG A 58 -18.52 -17.81 -14.47
CA ARG A 58 -18.17 -18.55 -15.70
C ARG A 58 -18.53 -20.03 -15.64
N ARG A 59 -18.31 -20.69 -14.50
CA ARG A 59 -18.67 -22.11 -14.31
C ARG A 59 -20.18 -22.33 -14.29
N GLY A 60 -20.93 -21.40 -13.70
CA GLY A 60 -22.40 -21.46 -13.73
C GLY A 60 -22.97 -21.26 -15.14
N ALA A 61 -22.40 -20.33 -15.91
CA ALA A 61 -22.82 -20.05 -17.27
C ALA A 61 -22.49 -21.17 -18.28
N SER A 62 -21.55 -22.08 -17.96
CA SER A 62 -21.25 -23.24 -18.80
C SER A 62 -22.12 -24.46 -18.52
N LEU A 63 -23.00 -24.39 -17.51
CA LEU A 63 -23.91 -25.47 -17.11
C LEU A 63 -25.34 -25.31 -17.64
N TYR A 64 -25.60 -24.23 -18.39
CA TYR A 64 -26.86 -23.91 -19.08
C TYR A 64 -26.55 -23.52 -20.53
#